data_AF-A0A7V9SPZ3-F1
#
_entry.id   AF-A0A7V9SPZ3-F1
#
_cell.length_a   1.000
_cell.length_b   1.000
_cell.length_c   1.000
_cell.angle_alpha   90.00
_cell.angle_beta   90.00
_cell.angle_gamma   90.00
#
_symmetry.space_group_name_H-M   'P 1'
#
loop_
_entity.id
_entity.type
_entity.pdbx_description
1 polymer ?
#
loop_
_entity_poly.entity_id
_entity_poly.type
_entity_poly.pdbx_seq_one_letter_code
_entity_poly.pdbx_strand_id
1 'polypeptide(L)'
;ISQFATTLFNAAFFAGLDMGEYQSHSIYISRYPYGREATLNFPHPDLVVINNTPYGVLVWPTYTGTTLTLTLYSTKYAPGTQTGQSQAPSGICTRVTTERTRTYPDDTKKVDRFRATYRPQEGKNCDGSGTAVTTTTRPKSTTPPKSTTTSRPPTTAPPATSPPTSSP
;
A
#
# COMPACT_ATOMS: atom_id res chain seq x y z
N ILE A 1 7.04 3.34 -4.38
CA ILE A 1 5.72 2.79 -4.78
C ILE A 1 5.15 1.89 -3.68
N SER A 2 5.75 0.73 -3.37
CA SER A 2 5.16 -0.21 -2.38
C SER A 2 5.02 0.33 -0.96
N GLN A 3 5.76 1.37 -0.59
CA GLN A 3 5.52 2.09 0.68
C GLN A 3 4.09 2.65 0.74
N PHE A 4 3.61 3.29 -0.32
CA PHE A 4 2.25 3.84 -0.35
C PHE A 4 1.21 2.73 -0.25
N ALA A 5 1.36 1.67 -1.04
CA ALA A 5 0.46 0.52 -1.01
C ALA A 5 0.40 -0.13 0.37
N THR A 6 1.55 -0.39 0.99
CA THR A 6 1.61 -1.01 2.32
C THR A 6 1.03 -0.09 3.40
N THR A 7 1.29 1.23 3.34
CA THR A 7 0.68 2.17 4.28
C THR A 7 -0.84 2.20 4.12
N LEU A 8 -1.35 2.20 2.87
CA LEU A 8 -2.79 2.26 2.61
C LEU A 8 -3.47 0.96 3.05
N PHE A 9 -2.86 -0.18 2.74
CA PHE A 9 -3.30 -1.49 3.20
C PHE A 9 -3.47 -1.51 4.72
N ASN A 10 -2.48 -1.03 5.48
CA ASN A 10 -2.56 -1.05 6.94
C ASN A 10 -3.61 -0.06 7.46
N ALA A 11 -3.73 1.13 6.87
CA ALA A 11 -4.78 2.09 7.25
C ALA A 11 -6.19 1.51 7.00
N ALA A 12 -6.42 0.93 5.83
CA ALA A 12 -7.69 0.28 5.48
C ALA A 12 -7.95 -0.99 6.30
N PHE A 13 -6.90 -1.76 6.64
CA PHE A 13 -6.98 -2.90 7.55
C PHE A 13 -7.59 -2.47 8.89
N PHE A 14 -7.03 -1.45 9.55
CA PHE A 14 -7.53 -0.99 10.86
C PHE A 14 -8.84 -0.21 10.76
N ALA A 15 -9.10 0.48 9.64
CA ALA A 15 -10.38 1.14 9.39
C ALA A 15 -11.54 0.15 9.18
N GLY A 16 -11.25 -1.15 9.01
CA GLY A 16 -12.27 -2.19 8.85
C GLY A 16 -12.83 -2.31 7.43
N LEU A 17 -12.16 -1.69 6.45
CA LEU A 17 -12.54 -1.75 5.04
C LEU A 17 -12.26 -3.14 4.47
N ASP A 18 -12.96 -3.51 3.41
CA ASP A 18 -12.72 -4.76 2.68
C ASP A 18 -11.52 -4.60 1.73
N MET A 19 -10.75 -5.68 1.55
CA MET A 19 -9.67 -5.74 0.57
C MET A 19 -10.13 -6.61 -0.60
N GLY A 20 -10.22 -6.04 -1.79
CA GLY A 20 -10.61 -6.74 -3.02
C GLY A 20 -9.43 -7.48 -3.65
N GLU A 21 -8.39 -6.74 -4.02
CA GLU A 21 -7.14 -7.24 -4.59
C GLU A 21 -5.99 -6.72 -3.72
N TYR A 22 -5.04 -7.60 -3.42
CA TYR A 22 -3.74 -7.22 -2.88
C TYR A 22 -2.77 -8.37 -3.09
N GLN A 23 -1.48 -8.04 -3.18
CA GLN A 23 -0.43 -9.03 -3.18
C GLN A 23 0.73 -8.55 -2.33
N SER A 24 1.18 -9.34 -1.37
CA SER A 24 2.40 -9.05 -0.60
C SER A 24 3.67 -9.31 -1.44
N HIS A 25 4.79 -8.72 -1.05
CA HIS A 25 6.07 -9.05 -1.67
C HIS A 25 6.40 -10.54 -1.46
N SER A 26 7.06 -11.15 -2.44
CA SER A 26 7.53 -12.54 -2.32
C SER A 26 8.72 -12.69 -1.36
N ILE A 27 9.39 -11.59 -1.01
CA ILE A 27 10.45 -11.52 0.00
C ILE A 27 10.00 -10.57 1.09
N TYR A 28 10.18 -10.99 2.35
CA TYR A 28 9.86 -10.12 3.46
C TYR A 28 10.82 -8.93 3.54
N ILE A 29 10.25 -7.74 3.66
CA ILE A 29 10.98 -6.49 3.82
C ILE A 29 10.75 -6.00 5.24
N SER A 30 11.82 -5.96 6.05
CA SER A 30 11.78 -5.72 7.50
C SER A 30 11.10 -4.42 7.96
N ARG A 31 11.01 -3.41 7.09
CA ARG A 31 10.32 -2.15 7.40
C ARG A 31 8.79 -2.24 7.36
N TYR A 32 8.24 -3.35 6.88
CA TYR A 32 6.79 -3.58 6.80
C TYR A 32 6.35 -4.57 7.87
N PRO A 33 5.13 -4.46 8.41
CA PRO A 33 4.65 -5.45 9.35
C PRO A 33 4.53 -6.83 8.67
N TYR A 34 5.09 -7.85 9.31
CA TYR A 34 5.10 -9.22 8.79
C TYR A 34 3.67 -9.71 8.49
N GLY A 35 3.41 -10.14 7.26
CA GLY A 35 2.09 -10.63 6.82
C GLY A 35 0.98 -9.58 6.70
N ARG A 36 1.32 -8.28 6.71
CA ARG A 36 0.37 -7.16 6.46
C ARG A 36 1.00 -6.10 5.57
N GLU A 37 1.13 -6.43 4.31
CA GLU A 37 1.76 -5.55 3.32
C GLU A 37 1.27 -5.86 1.91
N ALA A 38 1.44 -4.89 1.02
CA ALA A 38 1.05 -4.97 -0.36
C ALA A 38 2.11 -4.31 -1.26
N THR A 39 2.31 -4.90 -2.43
CA THR A 39 3.07 -4.35 -3.55
C THR A 39 2.13 -3.91 -4.67
N LEU A 40 2.66 -3.11 -5.60
CA LEU A 40 1.95 -2.65 -6.79
C LEU A 40 2.87 -2.78 -8.00
N ASN A 41 2.31 -3.22 -9.12
CA ASN A 41 2.95 -3.14 -10.42
C ASN A 41 1.90 -3.00 -11.51
N PHE A 42 2.17 -2.22 -12.54
CA PHE A 42 1.25 -2.10 -13.67
C PHE A 42 1.53 -3.19 -14.71
N PRO A 43 0.51 -3.92 -15.22
CA PRO A 43 -0.92 -3.77 -14.92
C PRO A 43 -1.37 -4.46 -13.62
N HIS A 44 -0.64 -5.47 -13.14
CA HIS A 44 -0.89 -6.17 -11.88
C HIS A 44 0.45 -6.55 -11.19
N PRO A 45 0.45 -6.75 -9.86
CA PRO A 45 -0.69 -6.66 -8.94
C PRO A 45 -1.13 -5.24 -8.60
N ASP A 46 -2.41 -5.09 -8.24
CA ASP A 46 -3.00 -3.85 -7.72
C ASP A 46 -3.37 -3.97 -6.21
N LEU A 47 -3.72 -2.84 -5.60
CA LEU A 47 -4.32 -2.76 -4.27
C LEU A 47 -5.72 -2.14 -4.39
N VAL A 48 -6.74 -2.98 -4.29
CA VAL A 48 -8.14 -2.57 -4.32
C VAL A 48 -8.69 -2.58 -2.91
N VAL A 49 -9.01 -1.40 -2.40
CA VAL A 49 -9.73 -1.21 -1.13
C VAL A 49 -11.19 -0.92 -1.42
N ILE A 50 -12.10 -1.67 -0.79
CA ILE A 50 -13.54 -1.56 -1.00
C ILE A 50 -14.16 -0.87 0.23
N ASN A 51 -14.85 0.24 -0.01
CA ASN A 51 -15.68 0.87 1.02
C ASN A 51 -16.98 0.09 1.18
N ASN A 52 -17.02 -0.78 2.18
CA ASN A 52 -18.19 -1.58 2.56
C ASN A 52 -19.03 -0.91 3.67
N THR A 53 -18.87 0.40 3.89
CA THR A 53 -19.59 1.17 4.90
C THR A 53 -20.67 2.03 4.26
N PRO A 54 -21.71 2.46 5.02
CA PRO A 54 -22.71 3.41 4.49
C PRO A 54 -22.20 4.86 4.43
N TYR A 55 -20.92 5.10 4.73
CA TYR A 55 -20.34 6.44 4.87
C TYR A 55 -19.25 6.68 3.84
N GLY A 56 -19.02 7.96 3.50
CA GLY A 56 -17.87 8.34 2.68
C GLY A 56 -16.56 8.17 3.45
N VAL A 57 -15.52 7.73 2.74
CA VAL A 57 -14.16 7.63 3.27
C VAL A 57 -13.27 8.63 2.54
N LEU A 58 -12.71 9.59 3.28
CA LEU A 58 -11.69 10.48 2.77
C LEU A 58 -10.31 9.88 3.04
N VAL A 59 -9.54 9.65 1.96
CA VAL A 59 -8.12 9.28 2.04
C VAL A 59 -7.29 10.56 2.05
N TRP A 60 -6.57 10.79 3.14
CA TRP A 60 -5.77 12.00 3.33
C TRP A 60 -4.28 11.65 3.49
N PRO A 61 -3.49 11.73 2.40
CA PRO A 61 -2.05 11.51 2.45
C PRO A 61 -1.30 12.75 2.93
N THR A 62 -0.34 12.56 3.83
CA THR A 62 0.69 13.55 4.18
C THR A 62 2.07 12.91 4.09
N TYR A 63 3.09 13.67 3.72
CA TYR A 63 4.43 13.13 3.53
C TYR A 63 5.53 14.14 3.83
N THR A 64 6.72 13.62 4.12
CA THR A 64 8.01 14.33 4.17
C THR A 64 8.97 13.67 3.19
N GLY A 65 10.24 14.05 3.18
CA GLY A 65 11.28 13.36 2.40
C GLY A 65 11.51 11.90 2.82
N THR A 66 11.10 11.49 4.03
CA THR A 66 11.38 10.17 4.60
C THR A 66 10.15 9.45 5.17
N THR A 67 9.02 10.14 5.32
CA THR A 67 7.82 9.61 5.95
C THR A 67 6.62 9.79 5.05
N LEU A 68 5.73 8.79 5.03
CA LEU A 68 4.42 8.85 4.42
C LEU A 68 3.39 8.41 5.46
N THR A 69 2.40 9.25 5.69
CA THR A 69 1.26 8.99 6.57
C THR A 69 -0.01 9.00 5.75
N LEU A 70 -0.84 7.97 5.89
CA LEU A 70 -2.17 7.92 5.29
C LEU A 70 -3.20 7.90 6.41
N THR A 71 -4.03 8.93 6.45
CA THR A 71 -5.14 9.02 7.39
C THR A 71 -6.44 8.79 6.64
N LEU A 72 -7.31 7.94 7.21
CA LEU A 72 -8.66 7.72 6.70
C LEU A 72 -9.66 8.42 7.61
N TYR A 73 -10.44 9.34 7.06
CA TYR A 73 -11.52 10.02 7.78
C TYR A 73 -12.87 9.48 7.32
N SER A 74 -13.71 9.10 8.29
CA SER A 74 -15.06 8.59 8.08
C SER A 74 -15.82 8.60 9.41
N THR A 75 -17.13 8.40 9.37
CA THR A 75 -17.90 7.92 10.53
C THR A 75 -17.45 6.50 10.89
N LYS A 76 -17.23 6.23 12.17
CA LYS A 76 -16.87 4.88 12.65
C LYS A 76 -18.03 3.92 12.37
N TYR A 77 -17.71 2.79 11.74
CA TYR A 77 -18.71 1.76 11.41
C TYR A 77 -18.31 0.39 11.97
N ALA A 78 -17.22 -0.21 11.47
CA ALA A 78 -16.76 -1.52 11.92
C ALA A 78 -15.23 -1.62 12.00
N PRO A 79 -14.57 -0.91 12.94
CA PRO A 79 -13.11 -0.88 13.02
C PRO A 79 -12.52 -2.27 13.23
N GLY A 80 -11.32 -2.48 12.67
CA GLY A 80 -10.62 -3.75 12.72
C GLY A 80 -9.52 -3.79 13.76
N THR A 81 -9.44 -4.90 14.50
CA THR A 81 -8.34 -5.21 15.41
C THR A 81 -7.63 -6.47 14.93
N GLN A 82 -6.31 -6.47 14.90
CA GLN A 82 -5.58 -7.72 14.67
C GLN A 82 -5.70 -8.61 15.90
N THR A 83 -6.33 -9.77 15.73
CA THR A 83 -6.61 -10.70 16.83
C THR A 83 -5.78 -11.97 16.78
N GLY A 84 -5.06 -12.21 15.69
CA GLY A 84 -4.22 -13.39 15.55
C GLY A 84 -3.20 -13.26 14.43
N GLN A 85 -2.15 -14.05 14.53
CA GLN A 85 -1.24 -14.31 13.43
C GLN A 85 -0.65 -15.72 13.58
N SER A 86 -0.62 -16.47 12.49
CA SER A 86 -0.03 -17.80 12.45
C SER A 86 0.91 -17.95 11.26
N GLN A 87 1.84 -18.89 11.37
CA GLN A 87 2.77 -19.25 10.31
C GLN A 87 2.63 -20.73 10.02
N ALA A 88 2.73 -21.09 8.75
CA ALA A 88 2.75 -22.47 8.30
C ALA A 88 3.75 -22.62 7.15
N PRO A 89 4.45 -23.76 7.04
CA PRO A 89 5.22 -24.08 5.86
C PRO A 89 4.37 -24.06 4.59
N SER A 90 4.97 -23.64 3.49
CA SER A 90 4.41 -23.70 2.14
C SER A 90 5.53 -24.11 1.19
N GLY A 91 5.86 -25.41 1.19
CA GLY A 91 7.14 -25.89 0.68
C GLY A 91 8.29 -25.29 1.50
N ILE A 92 9.29 -24.70 0.83
CA ILE A 92 10.39 -23.99 1.52
C ILE A 92 10.04 -22.54 1.92
N CYS A 93 8.86 -22.05 1.54
CA CYS A 93 8.37 -20.73 1.92
C CYS A 93 7.63 -20.75 3.26
N THR A 94 7.49 -19.57 3.86
CA THR A 94 6.63 -19.34 5.02
C THR A 94 5.34 -18.67 4.58
N ARG A 95 4.19 -19.31 4.85
CA ARG A 95 2.87 -18.70 4.71
C ARG A 95 2.44 -18.10 6.04
N VAL A 96 2.19 -16.80 6.04
CA VAL A 96 1.68 -16.05 7.18
C VAL A 96 0.19 -15.83 6.98
N THR A 97 -0.60 -16.11 8.02
CA THR A 97 -2.02 -15.74 8.06
C THR A 97 -2.23 -14.76 9.20
N THR A 98 -2.65 -13.54 8.87
CA THR A 98 -3.01 -12.50 9.85
C THR A 98 -4.52 -12.42 9.97
N GLU A 99 -5.04 -12.46 11.20
CA GLU A 99 -6.48 -12.37 11.46
C GLU A 99 -6.85 -10.96 11.93
N ARG A 100 -7.91 -10.41 11.35
CA ARG A 100 -8.55 -9.17 11.77
C ARG A 100 -9.96 -9.48 12.26
N THR A 101 -10.29 -9.08 13.47
CA THR A 101 -11.69 -9.06 13.93
C THR A 101 -12.25 -7.66 13.77
N ARG A 102 -13.41 -7.56 13.10
CA ARG A 102 -14.25 -6.36 13.03
C ARG A 102 -15.44 -6.52 13.96
N THR A 103 -15.80 -5.45 14.65
CA THR A 103 -17.04 -5.37 15.45
C THR A 103 -17.95 -4.35 14.79
N TYR A 104 -19.12 -4.78 14.35
CA TYR A 104 -20.13 -3.92 13.71
C TYR A 104 -20.99 -3.19 14.76
N PRO A 105 -21.80 -2.19 14.36
CA PRO A 105 -22.65 -1.46 15.29
C PRO A 105 -23.72 -2.30 16.00
N ASP A 106 -24.06 -3.46 15.45
CA ASP A 106 -25.00 -4.43 16.04
C ASP A 106 -24.28 -5.49 16.91
N ASP A 107 -23.04 -5.20 17.30
CA ASP A 107 -22.12 -6.08 18.05
C ASP A 107 -21.74 -7.39 17.35
N THR A 108 -22.21 -7.61 16.11
CA THR A 108 -21.76 -8.76 15.34
C THR A 108 -20.27 -8.64 15.03
N LYS A 109 -19.59 -9.79 15.03
CA LYS A 109 -18.15 -9.87 14.76
C LYS A 109 -17.88 -10.63 13.49
N LYS A 110 -16.94 -10.12 12.69
CA LYS A 110 -16.42 -10.80 11.51
C LYS A 110 -14.91 -10.95 11.62
N VAL A 111 -14.42 -12.17 11.39
CA VAL A 111 -12.99 -12.44 11.33
C VAL A 111 -12.57 -12.54 9.86
N ASP A 112 -11.71 -11.63 9.44
CA ASP A 112 -11.07 -11.64 8.13
C ASP A 112 -9.68 -12.27 8.25
N ARG A 113 -9.24 -12.96 7.19
CA ARG A 113 -7.91 -13.58 7.11
C ARG A 113 -7.13 -13.03 5.93
N PHE A 114 -5.97 -12.45 6.23
CA PHE A 114 -5.03 -11.92 5.25
C PHE A 114 -3.85 -12.87 5.14
N ARG A 115 -3.38 -13.13 3.92
CA ARG A 115 -2.31 -14.11 3.68
C ARG A 115 -1.15 -13.48 2.93
N ALA A 116 0.05 -13.79 3.38
CA ALA A 116 1.29 -13.51 2.67
C ALA A 116 2.12 -14.79 2.59
N THR A 117 2.88 -14.96 1.51
CA THR A 117 3.81 -16.07 1.35
C THR A 117 5.19 -15.52 1.03
N TYR A 118 6.14 -15.80 1.92
CA TYR A 118 7.51 -15.30 1.82
C TYR A 118 8.48 -16.44 1.48
N ARG A 119 9.29 -16.20 0.46
CA ARG A 119 10.44 -17.04 0.11
C ARG A 119 11.56 -16.79 1.12
N PRO A 120 12.41 -17.79 1.40
CA PRO A 120 13.51 -17.63 2.34
C PRO A 120 14.59 -16.66 1.83
N GLN A 121 14.74 -16.54 0.51
CA GLN A 121 15.69 -15.65 -0.14
C GLN A 121 15.29 -15.39 -1.61
N GLU A 122 15.89 -14.37 -2.22
CA GLU A 122 15.76 -14.10 -3.65
C GLU A 122 16.26 -15.28 -4.49
N GLY A 123 15.67 -15.46 -5.67
CA GLY A 123 16.06 -16.52 -6.61
C GLY A 123 15.63 -17.95 -6.21
N LYS A 124 14.78 -18.11 -5.20
CA LYS A 124 14.21 -19.41 -4.77
C LYS A 124 12.70 -19.41 -4.86
N ASN A 125 12.14 -20.43 -5.50
CA ASN A 125 10.70 -20.68 -5.53
C ASN A 125 10.27 -21.53 -4.33
N CYS A 126 8.97 -21.54 -4.02
CA CYS A 126 8.47 -22.27 -2.85
C CYS A 126 8.58 -23.79 -2.95
N ASP A 127 8.71 -24.34 -4.16
CA ASP A 127 8.98 -25.77 -4.40
C ASP A 127 10.46 -26.15 -4.23
N GLY A 128 11.34 -25.19 -3.93
CA GLY A 128 12.78 -25.41 -3.78
C GLY A 128 13.59 -25.18 -5.07
N SER A 129 12.93 -25.01 -6.22
CA SER A 129 13.61 -24.71 -7.47
C SER A 129 14.25 -23.32 -7.46
N GLY A 130 15.34 -23.16 -8.20
CA GLY A 130 15.95 -21.85 -8.44
C GLY A 130 15.16 -21.08 -9.49
N THR A 131 15.07 -19.76 -9.34
CA THR A 131 14.54 -18.89 -10.39
C THR A 131 15.61 -18.78 -11.49
N ALA A 132 15.31 -19.19 -12.72
CA ALA A 132 16.23 -19.02 -13.85
C ALA A 132 16.47 -17.52 -14.06
N VAL A 133 17.70 -17.07 -13.85
CA VAL A 133 18.11 -15.70 -14.20
C VAL A 133 18.28 -15.66 -15.71
N THR A 134 17.21 -15.35 -16.45
CA THR A 134 17.35 -14.92 -17.84
C THR A 134 17.89 -13.49 -17.80
N THR A 135 19.22 -13.36 -17.82
CA THR A 135 19.89 -12.08 -18.03
C THR A 135 19.58 -11.62 -19.45
N THR A 136 18.45 -10.95 -19.66
CA THR A 136 18.28 -10.14 -20.87
C THR A 136 19.20 -8.94 -20.72
N THR A 137 20.44 -9.08 -21.18
CA THR A 137 21.38 -7.97 -21.31
C THR A 137 20.75 -6.97 -22.29
N ARG A 138 20.14 -5.91 -21.77
CA ARG A 138 19.77 -4.75 -22.59
C ARG A 138 21.07 -4.17 -23.14
N PRO A 139 21.29 -4.09 -24.46
CA PRO A 139 22.48 -3.45 -24.99
C PRO A 139 22.54 -2.01 -24.48
N LYS A 140 23.70 -1.63 -23.94
CA LYS A 140 24.01 -0.28 -23.48
C LYS A 140 23.90 0.68 -24.67
N SER A 141 22.75 1.34 -24.81
CA SER A 141 22.61 2.45 -25.75
C SER A 141 23.52 3.59 -25.29
N THR A 142 24.59 3.84 -26.05
CA THR A 142 25.63 4.83 -25.79
C THR A 142 25.28 6.24 -26.30
N THR A 143 24.02 6.55 -26.58
CA THR A 143 23.66 7.90 -27.05
C THR A 143 22.64 8.55 -26.10
N PRO A 144 23.03 9.61 -25.36
CA PRO A 144 22.07 10.43 -24.62
C PRO A 144 21.07 11.06 -25.60
N PRO A 145 19.76 11.03 -25.33
CA PRO A 145 18.82 11.83 -26.09
C PRO A 145 19.12 13.31 -25.87
N LYS A 146 19.28 14.04 -26.98
CA LYS A 146 19.47 15.49 -27.00
C LYS A 146 18.28 16.15 -26.30
N SER A 147 18.54 16.79 -25.16
CA SER A 147 17.57 17.62 -24.45
C SER A 147 17.19 18.80 -25.35
N THR A 148 16.00 18.76 -25.93
CA THR A 148 15.37 19.94 -26.53
C THR A 148 14.65 20.67 -25.41
N THR A 149 15.26 21.73 -24.89
CA THR A 149 14.65 22.63 -23.92
C THR A 149 13.57 23.46 -24.62
N THR A 150 12.31 23.07 -24.48
CA THR A 150 11.19 23.98 -24.78
C THR A 150 10.90 24.78 -23.52
N SER A 151 11.25 26.06 -23.53
CA SER A 151 10.96 27.01 -22.44
C SER A 151 9.45 27.17 -22.26
N ARG A 152 8.95 26.90 -21.05
CA ARG A 152 7.58 27.21 -20.63
C ARG A 152 7.44 28.74 -20.43
N PRO A 153 6.40 29.41 -20.93
CA PRO A 153 6.19 30.83 -20.66
C PRO A 153 5.85 31.07 -19.18
N PRO A 154 6.22 32.23 -18.61
CA PRO A 154 5.93 32.53 -17.20
C PRO A 154 4.41 32.65 -16.99
N THR A 155 3.92 31.92 -15.99
CA THR A 155 2.52 32.02 -15.52
C THR A 155 2.45 33.22 -14.58
N THR A 156 1.68 34.24 -14.92
CA THR A 156 1.40 35.40 -14.07
C THR A 156 0.62 34.95 -12.83
N ALA A 157 1.11 35.31 -11.64
CA ALA A 157 0.41 35.08 -10.38
C ALA A 157 -0.82 36.01 -10.28
N PRO A 158 -1.96 35.56 -9.72
CA PRO A 158 -3.06 36.45 -9.40
C PRO A 158 -2.70 37.38 -8.22
N PRO A 159 -3.25 38.61 -8.18
CA PRO A 159 -2.94 39.58 -7.13
C PRO A 159 -3.53 39.16 -5.78
N ALA A 160 -2.77 39.41 -4.72
CA ALA A 160 -3.15 39.13 -3.34
C ALA A 160 -4.30 40.05 -2.90
N THR A 161 -5.40 39.47 -2.42
CA THR A 161 -6.47 40.19 -1.73
C THR A 161 -6.05 40.52 -0.30
N SER A 162 -6.01 41.80 0.04
CA SER A 162 -5.78 42.29 1.40
C SER A 162 -6.93 41.92 2.34
N PRO A 163 -6.66 41.64 3.64
CA PRO A 163 -7.70 41.38 4.63
C PRO A 163 -8.44 42.68 5.04
N PRO A 164 -9.72 42.60 5.45
CA PRO A 164 -10.48 43.78 5.87
C PRO A 164 -9.99 44.32 7.22
N THR A 165 -9.78 45.63 7.26
CA THR A 165 -9.44 46.41 8.46
C THR A 165 -10.65 46.45 9.39
N SER A 166 -10.49 45.93 10.61
CA SER A 166 -11.41 46.15 11.72
C SER A 166 -11.02 47.39 12.53
N SER A 167 -11.97 48.28 12.85
CA SER A 167 -12.04 49.15 14.04
C SER A 167 -13.12 50.24 13.86
N PRO A 168 -13.62 50.85 14.95
CA PRO A 168 -14.20 50.29 16.17
C PRO A 168 -15.73 50.44 16.22
#